data_AF-A0A2D7GFU2-F1
#
_entry.id   AF-A0A2D7GFU2-F1
#
_cell.length_a   1.000
_cell.length_b   1.000
_cell.length_c   1.000
_cell.angle_alpha   90.00
_cell.angle_beta   90.00
_cell.angle_gamma   90.00
#
_symmetry.space_group_name_H-M   'P 1'
#
loop_
_entity.id
_entity.type
_entity.pdbx_description
1 polymer ?
#
loop_
_entity_poly.entity_id
_entity_poly.type
_entity_poly.pdbx_seq_one_letter_code
_entity_poly.pdbx_strand_id
1 'polypeptide(L)'
;MKKRYKLLTILKKIKKNSLFNSLGTLNNEKNKLENINLELQQLLDKSSFKEGATISSSQLKNNSYFRENINEKIEISRNRKLHIEKEITGYVSQISKVNKQQEIIQKKIHEDFIIGQNEKDLKNHQNFKVKNVL
;
A
#
# COMPACT_ATOMS: atom_id res chain seq x y z
N MET A 1 -27.02 0.16 18.68
CA MET A 1 -26.11 0.63 17.60
C MET A 1 -24.62 0.63 17.96
N LYS A 2 -24.19 1.05 19.16
CA LYS A 2 -22.77 1.14 19.57
C LYS A 2 -21.90 -0.10 19.26
N LYS A 3 -22.41 -1.32 19.48
CA LYS A 3 -21.69 -2.58 19.15
C LYS A 3 -21.37 -2.73 17.65
N ARG A 4 -22.28 -2.29 16.76
CA ARG A 4 -22.12 -2.36 15.30
C ARG A 4 -21.02 -1.42 14.82
N TYR A 5 -21.00 -0.17 15.29
CA TYR A 5 -19.95 0.78 14.90
C TYR A 5 -18.56 0.40 15.46
N LYS A 6 -18.51 -0.19 16.66
CA LYS A 6 -17.27 -0.75 17.21
C LYS A 6 -16.73 -1.87 16.32
N LEU A 7 -17.58 -2.81 15.90
CA LEU A 7 -17.19 -3.87 14.97
C LEU A 7 -16.72 -3.31 13.62
N LEU A 8 -17.46 -2.37 13.03
CA LEU A 8 -17.07 -1.73 11.77
C LEU A 8 -15.71 -1.03 11.88
N THR A 9 -15.45 -0.33 12.98
CA THR A 9 -14.16 0.33 13.23
C THR A 9 -13.02 -0.67 13.27
N ILE A 10 -13.21 -1.80 13.97
CA ILE A 10 -12.23 -2.89 14.03
C ILE A 10 -11.97 -3.47 12.64
N LEU A 11 -13.01 -3.77 11.87
CA LEU A 11 -12.88 -4.30 10.50
C LEU A 11 -12.11 -3.33 9.59
N LYS A 12 -12.37 -2.01 9.70
CA LYS A 12 -11.60 -1.01 8.94
C LYS A 12 -10.15 -0.95 9.36
N LYS A 13 -9.85 -1.07 10.67
CA LYS A 13 -8.47 -1.12 11.18
C LYS A 13 -7.72 -2.35 10.64
N ILE A 14 -8.35 -3.52 10.67
CA ILE A 14 -7.78 -4.77 10.11
C ILE A 14 -7.49 -4.59 8.61
N LYS A 15 -8.45 -4.08 7.85
CA LYS A 15 -8.28 -3.84 6.41
C LYS A 15 -7.14 -2.86 6.13
N LYS A 16 -7.05 -1.75 6.88
CA LYS A 16 -5.97 -0.77 6.76
C LYS A 16 -4.60 -1.41 7.04
N ASN A 17 -4.48 -2.19 8.11
CA ASN A 17 -3.23 -2.88 8.45
C ASN A 17 -2.80 -3.87 7.36
N SER A 18 -3.73 -4.64 6.81
CA SER A 18 -3.45 -5.55 5.69
C SER A 18 -2.90 -4.80 4.48
N LEU A 19 -3.49 -3.65 4.12
CA LEU A 19 -3.01 -2.82 3.01
C LEU A 19 -1.59 -2.26 3.28
N PHE A 20 -1.30 -1.84 4.52
CA PHE A 20 0.04 -1.40 4.88
C PHE A 20 1.08 -2.51 4.82
N ASN A 21 0.73 -3.72 5.26
CA ASN A 21 1.62 -4.87 5.15
C ASN A 21 1.95 -5.17 3.68
N SER A 22 0.95 -5.15 2.80
CA SER A 22 1.16 -5.31 1.35
C SER A 22 2.07 -4.22 0.77
N LEU A 23 1.90 -2.96 1.18
CA LEU A 23 2.81 -1.87 0.80
C LEU A 23 4.24 -2.10 1.30
N GLY A 24 4.40 -2.58 2.53
CA GLY A 24 5.72 -2.91 3.08
C GLY A 24 6.41 -4.00 2.26
N THR A 25 5.69 -5.05 1.88
CA THR A 25 6.20 -6.12 1.01
C THR A 25 6.62 -5.58 -0.36
N LEU A 26 5.78 -4.77 -1.01
CA LEU A 26 6.10 -4.17 -2.30
C LEU A 26 7.29 -3.22 -2.24
N ASN A 27 7.43 -2.45 -1.15
CA ASN A 27 8.56 -1.56 -0.97
C ASN A 27 9.87 -2.36 -0.82
N ASN A 28 9.84 -3.45 -0.06
CA ASN A 28 11.00 -4.35 0.06
C ASN A 28 11.35 -4.99 -1.29
N GLU A 29 10.36 -5.39 -2.07
CA GLU A 29 10.57 -5.93 -3.42
C GLU A 29 11.18 -4.88 -4.36
N LYS A 30 10.68 -3.65 -4.33
CA LYS A 30 11.23 -2.53 -5.10
C LYS A 30 12.72 -2.31 -4.80
N ASN A 31 13.08 -2.27 -3.52
CA ASN A 31 14.48 -2.10 -3.12
C ASN A 31 15.36 -3.27 -3.61
N LYS A 32 14.85 -4.50 -3.57
CA LYS A 32 15.57 -5.66 -4.12
C LYS A 32 15.77 -5.55 -5.62
N LEU A 33 14.76 -5.10 -6.37
CA LEU A 33 14.86 -4.89 -7.82
C LEU A 33 15.86 -3.79 -8.18
N GLU A 34 15.95 -2.72 -7.37
CA GLU A 34 16.95 -1.67 -7.56
C GLU A 34 18.37 -2.24 -7.41
N ASN A 35 18.63 -3.05 -6.38
CA ASN A 35 19.91 -3.73 -6.20
C ASN A 35 20.24 -4.68 -7.37
N ILE A 36 19.27 -5.50 -7.79
CA ILE A 36 19.44 -6.42 -8.92
C ILE A 36 19.77 -5.66 -10.20
N ASN A 37 19.09 -4.54 -10.48
CA ASN A 37 19.39 -3.72 -11.66
C ASN A 37 20.79 -3.10 -11.61
N LEU A 38 21.25 -2.67 -10.43
CA LEU A 38 22.61 -2.17 -10.27
C LEU A 38 23.65 -3.26 -10.56
N GLU A 39 23.44 -4.47 -10.05
CA GLU A 39 24.32 -5.62 -10.32
C GLU A 39 24.33 -6.01 -11.80
N LEU A 40 23.16 -6.08 -12.44
CA LEU A 40 23.04 -6.39 -13.86
C LEU A 40 23.73 -5.33 -14.73
N GLN A 41 23.57 -4.05 -14.40
CA GLN A 41 24.25 -2.96 -15.11
C GLN A 41 25.77 -3.08 -14.97
N GLN A 42 26.27 -3.35 -13.75
CA GLN A 42 27.71 -3.57 -13.54
C GLN A 42 28.25 -4.76 -14.33
N LEU A 43 27.48 -5.85 -14.45
CA LEU A 43 27.86 -7.00 -15.27
C LEU A 43 27.87 -6.67 -16.77
N LEU A 44 26.93 -5.83 -17.23
CA LEU A 44 26.90 -5.35 -18.61
C LEU A 44 28.10 -4.46 -18.94
N ASP A 45 28.47 -3.59 -18.00
CA ASP A 45 29.61 -2.69 -18.13
C ASP A 45 30.94 -3.47 -18.11
N LYS A 46 31.06 -4.46 -17.22
CA LYS A 46 32.23 -5.35 -17.14
C LYS A 46 32.39 -6.26 -18.36
N SER A 47 31.30 -6.59 -19.04
CA SER A 47 31.34 -7.38 -20.27
C SER A 47 31.66 -6.55 -21.52
N SER A 48 31.88 -5.24 -21.40
CA SER A 48 32.30 -4.41 -22.52
C SER A 48 33.69 -4.82 -23.05
N PHE A 49 33.88 -4.71 -24.36
CA PHE A 49 35.17 -4.97 -24.98
C PHE A 49 36.11 -3.80 -24.74
N LYS A 50 37.34 -4.10 -24.31
CA LYS A 50 38.40 -3.10 -24.24
C LYS A 50 38.92 -2.82 -25.63
N GLU A 51 39.02 -1.54 -25.96
CA GLU A 51 39.58 -1.09 -27.22
C GLU A 51 41.03 -1.61 -27.37
N GLY A 52 41.36 -2.12 -28.57
CA GLY A 52 42.66 -2.73 -28.86
C GLY A 52 42.87 -4.16 -28.33
N ALA A 53 41.89 -4.77 -27.64
CA ALA A 53 42.00 -6.16 -27.20
C ALA A 53 41.79 -7.14 -28.37
N THR A 54 42.66 -8.13 -28.51
CA THR A 54 42.48 -9.24 -29.45
C THR A 54 41.50 -10.24 -28.86
N ILE A 55 40.41 -10.52 -29.59
CA ILE A 55 39.29 -11.34 -29.10
C ILE A 55 39.05 -12.48 -30.08
N SER A 56 38.87 -13.70 -29.57
CA SER A 56 38.50 -14.82 -30.43
C SER A 56 37.04 -14.71 -30.88
N SER A 57 36.71 -15.34 -32.01
CA SER A 57 35.32 -15.45 -32.48
C SER A 57 34.38 -16.12 -31.46
N SER A 58 34.89 -17.11 -30.72
CA SER A 58 34.14 -17.77 -29.65
C SER A 58 33.85 -16.85 -28.46
N GLN A 59 34.83 -16.04 -28.05
CA GLN A 59 34.66 -15.05 -26.99
C GLN A 59 33.66 -13.96 -27.39
N LEU A 60 33.73 -13.48 -28.64
CA LEU A 60 32.79 -12.52 -29.19
C LEU A 60 31.35 -13.06 -29.15
N LYS A 61 31.15 -14.29 -29.63
CA LYS A 61 29.84 -14.95 -29.63
C LYS A 61 29.29 -15.15 -28.21
N ASN A 62 30.12 -15.66 -27.30
CA ASN A 62 29.71 -15.87 -25.91
C ASN A 62 29.34 -14.57 -25.20
N ASN A 63 30.12 -13.50 -25.43
CA ASN A 63 29.85 -12.20 -24.84
C ASN A 63 28.57 -11.58 -25.42
N SER A 64 28.33 -11.72 -26.74
CA SER A 64 27.08 -11.29 -27.36
C SER A 64 25.86 -11.93 -26.70
N TYR A 65 25.84 -13.26 -26.54
CA TYR A 65 24.73 -13.96 -25.87
C TYR A 65 24.58 -13.57 -24.41
N PHE A 66 25.70 -13.38 -23.71
CA PHE A 66 25.68 -12.94 -22.32
C PHE A 66 25.04 -11.56 -22.18
N ARG A 67 25.42 -10.61 -23.04
CA ARG A 67 24.87 -9.24 -23.06
C ARG A 67 23.38 -9.24 -23.41
N GLU A 68 22.97 -10.05 -24.38
CA GLU A 68 21.55 -10.22 -24.74
C GLU A 68 20.71 -10.70 -23.55
N ASN A 69 21.18 -11.74 -22.85
CA ASN A 69 20.52 -12.29 -21.67
C ASN A 69 20.45 -11.27 -20.51
N ILE A 70 21.51 -10.49 -20.28
CA ILE A 70 21.47 -9.41 -19.27
C ILE A 70 20.45 -8.34 -19.66
N ASN A 71 20.44 -7.92 -20.92
CA ASN A 71 19.49 -6.91 -21.39
C ASN A 71 18.04 -7.37 -21.21
N GLU A 72 17.74 -8.64 -21.51
CA GLU A 72 16.41 -9.23 -21.27
C GLU A 72 16.04 -9.16 -19.77
N LYS A 73 16.97 -9.53 -18.87
CA LYS A 73 16.73 -9.44 -17.42
C LYS A 73 16.51 -8.01 -16.94
N ILE A 74 17.23 -7.03 -17.51
CA ILE A 74 17.04 -5.60 -17.21
C ILE A 74 15.64 -5.15 -17.65
N GLU A 75 15.18 -5.56 -18.84
CA GLU A 75 13.83 -5.24 -19.30
C GLU A 75 12.74 -5.86 -18.41
N ILE A 76 12.88 -7.13 -18.04
CA ILE A 76 11.97 -7.81 -17.11
C ILE A 76 11.90 -7.05 -15.78
N SER A 77 13.05 -6.68 -15.23
CA SER A 77 13.14 -5.93 -13.97
C SER A 77 12.48 -4.55 -14.09
N ARG A 78 12.69 -3.83 -15.20
CA ARG A 78 12.02 -2.55 -15.49
C ARG A 78 10.51 -2.69 -15.57
N ASN A 79 10.01 -3.73 -16.24
CA ASN A 79 8.58 -4.02 -16.33
C ASN A 79 7.99 -4.33 -14.95
N ARG A 80 8.71 -5.09 -14.12
CA ARG A 80 8.28 -5.37 -12.75
C ARG A 80 8.24 -4.10 -11.89
N LYS A 81 9.22 -3.20 -12.02
CA LYS A 81 9.22 -1.90 -11.34
C LYS A 81 7.97 -1.08 -11.67
N LEU A 82 7.63 -0.98 -12.97
CA LEU A 82 6.42 -0.28 -13.41
C LEU A 82 5.13 -0.93 -12.87
N HIS A 83 5.10 -2.26 -12.79
CA HIS A 83 3.98 -2.99 -12.19
C HIS A 83 3.83 -2.65 -10.69
N ILE A 84 4.93 -2.70 -9.94
CA ILE A 84 4.94 -2.39 -8.50
C ILE A 84 4.47 -0.95 -8.25
N GLU A 85 4.88 0.01 -9.07
CA GLU A 85 4.43 1.42 -8.96
C GLU A 85 2.91 1.55 -9.13
N LYS A 86 2.32 0.79 -10.07
CA LYS A 86 0.87 0.72 -10.25
C LYS A 86 0.18 0.09 -9.03
N GLU A 87 0.73 -1.00 -8.50
CA GLU A 87 0.18 -1.68 -7.31
C GLU A 87 0.23 -0.78 -6.07
N ILE A 88 1.35 -0.09 -5.83
CA ILE A 88 1.50 0.89 -4.74
C ILE A 88 0.43 1.97 -4.86
N THR A 89 0.28 2.54 -6.05
CA THR A 89 -0.74 3.57 -6.31
C THR A 89 -2.16 3.05 -6.01
N GLY A 90 -2.44 1.81 -6.43
CA GLY A 90 -3.69 1.12 -6.13
C GLY A 90 -3.94 0.97 -4.63
N TYR A 91 -2.95 0.51 -3.86
CA TYR A 91 -3.08 0.36 -2.42
C TYR A 91 -3.21 1.70 -1.68
N VAL A 92 -2.48 2.74 -2.09
CA VAL A 92 -2.64 4.10 -1.53
C VAL A 92 -4.07 4.61 -1.74
N SER A 93 -4.65 4.41 -2.93
CA SER A 93 -6.05 4.76 -3.21
C SER A 93 -7.02 3.99 -2.31
N GLN A 94 -6.78 2.69 -2.09
CA GLN A 94 -7.60 1.88 -1.19
C GLN A 94 -7.49 2.33 0.28
N ILE A 95 -6.29 2.69 0.75
CA ILE A 95 -6.09 3.24 2.10
C ILE A 95 -6.86 4.54 2.27
N SER A 96 -6.83 5.43 1.27
CA SER A 96 -7.61 6.68 1.29
C SER A 96 -9.11 6.41 1.42
N LYS A 97 -9.65 5.43 0.66
CA LYS A 97 -11.05 5.00 0.79
C LYS A 97 -11.37 4.46 2.20
N VAL A 98 -10.47 3.69 2.79
CA VAL A 98 -10.65 3.16 4.16
C VAL A 98 -10.63 4.30 5.19
N ASN A 99 -9.74 5.28 5.05
CA ASN A 99 -9.69 6.45 5.94
C ASN A 99 -11.00 7.26 5.89
N LYS A 100 -11.51 7.56 4.69
CA LYS A 100 -12.81 8.23 4.52
C LYS A 100 -13.95 7.45 5.17
N GLN A 101 -13.95 6.12 5.05
CA GLN A 101 -14.95 5.28 5.72
C GLN A 101 -14.84 5.34 7.24
N GLN A 102 -13.62 5.41 7.80
CA GLN A 102 -13.41 5.57 9.23
C GLN A 102 -13.93 6.93 9.72
N GLU A 103 -13.69 8.02 8.99
CA GLU A 103 -14.23 9.34 9.31
C GLU A 103 -15.76 9.35 9.35
N ILE A 104 -16.41 8.73 8.35
CA ILE A 104 -17.88 8.61 8.31
C ILE A 104 -18.39 7.82 9.52
N ILE A 105 -17.72 6.71 9.89
CA ILE A 105 -18.10 5.93 11.07
C ILE A 105 -17.97 6.79 12.34
N GLN A 106 -16.91 7.57 12.48
CA GLN A 106 -16.73 8.44 13.65
C GLN A 106 -17.80 9.53 13.74
N LYS A 107 -18.16 10.16 12.62
CA LYS A 107 -19.25 11.13 12.57
C LYS A 107 -20.58 10.52 13.03
N LYS A 108 -20.92 9.32 12.53
CA LYS A 108 -22.14 8.61 12.95
C LYS A 108 -22.13 8.20 14.42
N ILE A 109 -20.99 7.79 14.96
CA ILE A 109 -20.85 7.49 16.39
C ILE A 109 -21.14 8.75 17.23
N HIS A 110 -20.65 9.90 16.79
CA HIS A 110 -20.85 11.17 17.48
C HIS A 110 -22.31 11.65 17.39
N GLU A 111 -22.93 11.57 16.23
CA GLU A 111 -24.36 11.88 16.02
C GLU A 111 -25.25 11.02 16.93
N ASP A 112 -25.04 9.69 16.95
CA ASP A 112 -25.75 8.75 17.83
C ASP A 112 -25.56 9.10 19.32
N PHE A 113 -24.38 9.59 19.70
CA PHE A 113 -24.08 10.00 21.07
C PHE A 113 -24.90 11.24 21.47
N ILE A 114 -24.94 12.26 20.60
CA ILE A 114 -25.72 13.48 20.83
C ILE A 114 -27.21 13.16 20.95
N ILE A 115 -27.76 12.36 20.03
CA ILE A 115 -29.17 11.95 20.05
C ILE A 115 -29.50 11.26 21.38
N GLY A 116 -28.66 10.32 21.82
CA GLY A 116 -28.85 9.63 23.09
C GLY A 116 -28.75 10.51 24.33
N GLN A 117 -28.02 11.63 24.28
CA GLN A 117 -28.00 12.62 25.37
C GLN A 117 -29.28 13.45 25.37
N ASN A 118 -29.70 13.95 24.21
CA ASN A 118 -30.95 14.72 24.07
C ASN A 118 -32.17 13.90 24.53
N GLU A 119 -32.23 12.61 24.19
CA GLU A 119 -33.30 11.71 24.66
C GLU A 119 -33.33 11.55 26.19
N LYS A 120 -32.16 11.51 26.84
CA LYS A 120 -32.08 11.44 28.31
C LYS A 120 -32.53 12.75 28.94
N ASP A 121 -32.09 13.87 28.40
CA ASP A 121 -32.45 15.20 28.92
C ASP A 121 -33.96 15.45 28.79
N LEU A 122 -34.56 15.05 27.66
CA LEU A 122 -36.02 15.08 27.46
C LEU A 122 -36.76 14.21 28.50
N LYS A 123 -36.31 12.98 28.74
CA LYS A 123 -36.91 12.10 29.77
C LYS A 123 -36.78 12.69 31.17
N ASN A 124 -35.64 13.28 31.49
CA ASN A 124 -35.41 13.93 32.79
C ASN A 124 -36.33 15.14 32.98
N HIS A 125 -36.51 15.97 31.94
CA HIS A 125 -37.45 17.08 31.97
C HIS A 125 -38.91 16.64 32.12
N GLN A 126 -39.32 15.57 31.43
CA GLN A 126 -40.66 15.00 31.59
C GLN A 126 -40.89 14.47 33.01
N ASN A 127 -39.93 13.71 33.55
CA ASN A 127 -40.01 13.18 34.91
C ASN A 127 -40.04 14.28 35.98
N PHE A 128 -39.32 15.39 35.76
CA PHE A 128 -39.38 16.56 36.64
C PHE A 128 -40.75 17.24 36.61
N LYS A 129 -41.35 17.43 35.42
CA LYS A 129 -42.70 18.00 35.30
C LYS A 129 -43.76 17.14 35.97
N VAL A 130 -43.67 15.81 35.86
CA VAL A 130 -44.65 14.89 36.50
C VAL A 130 -44.53 14.92 38.04
N LYS A 131 -43.33 15.11 38.60
CA LYS A 131 -43.13 15.22 40.06
C LYS A 131 -43.65 16.53 40.67
N ASN A 132 -43.77 17.60 39.90
CA ASN A 132 -44.26 18.91 40.37
C ASN A 132 -45.78 19.08 40.21
N VAL A 133 -46.51 18.04 39.79
CA VAL A 133 -47.98 18.07 39.57
C VAL A 133 -48.71 17.13 40.55
N LEU A 134 -47.99 16.56 41.52
CA LEU A 134 -48.52 15.84 42.69
C LEU A 134 -48.32 16.69 43.94
#